data_AF-I3ICK7-F1
#
_entry.id   AF-I3ICK7-F1
#
_cell.length_a   1.000
_cell.length_b   1.000
_cell.length_c   1.000
_cell.angle_alpha   90.00
_cell.angle_beta   90.00
_cell.angle_gamma   90.00
#
_symmetry.space_group_name_H-M   'P 1'
#
loop_
_entity.id
_entity.type
_entity.pdbx_description
1 polymer ?
#
loop_
_entity_poly.entity_id
_entity_poly.type
_entity_poly.pdbx_seq_one_letter_code
_entity_poly.pdbx_strand_id
1 'polypeptide(L)'
;MLSCKQVASLASDYLENNTPLKWQIRLHLLMCANCRRFVKHLDITRKVSAGLVAEAPNTEAIADAEKILQKVKAQIKAGSSAD
;
A
#
# COMPACT_ATOMS: atom_id res chain seq x y z
N MET A 1 -27.47 -12.75 -5.09
CA MET A 1 -26.62 -12.27 -6.20
C MET A 1 -25.80 -11.10 -5.68
N LEU A 2 -24.46 -11.21 -5.66
CA LEU A 2 -23.62 -10.03 -5.42
C LEU A 2 -23.76 -9.07 -6.59
N SER A 3 -23.99 -7.79 -6.31
CA SER A 3 -23.93 -6.76 -7.34
C SER A 3 -22.48 -6.41 -7.68
N CYS A 4 -22.21 -6.00 -8.92
CA CYS A 4 -20.88 -5.57 -9.34
C CYS A 4 -20.28 -4.49 -8.40
N LYS A 5 -21.14 -3.65 -7.80
CA LYS A 5 -20.77 -2.62 -6.83
C LYS A 5 -20.27 -3.22 -5.51
N GLN A 6 -20.91 -4.28 -5.01
CA GLN A 6 -20.45 -5.00 -3.83
C GLN A 6 -19.12 -5.70 -4.09
N VAL A 7 -18.94 -6.28 -5.29
CA VAL A 7 -17.65 -6.88 -5.66
C VAL A 7 -16.55 -5.81 -5.73
N ALA A 8 -16.85 -4.61 -6.24
CA ALA A 8 -15.90 -3.51 -6.26
C ALA A 8 -15.52 -3.03 -4.84
N SER A 9 -16.47 -2.92 -3.91
CA SER A 9 -16.18 -2.55 -2.52
C SER A 9 -15.39 -3.64 -1.78
N LEU A 10 -15.70 -4.91 -2.04
CA LEU A 10 -15.01 -6.06 -1.47
C LEU A 10 -13.69 -6.39 -2.20
N ALA A 11 -13.39 -5.76 -3.34
CA ALA A 11 -12.22 -6.09 -4.15
C ALA A 11 -10.91 -5.80 -3.41
N SER A 12 -10.83 -4.67 -2.69
CA SER A 12 -9.67 -4.33 -1.86
C SER A 12 -9.46 -5.39 -0.77
N ASP A 13 -10.52 -5.69 -0.03
CA ASP A 13 -10.54 -6.69 1.04
C ASP A 13 -10.22 -8.12 0.53
N TYR A 14 -10.63 -8.43 -0.70
CA TYR A 14 -10.31 -9.66 -1.40
C TYR A 14 -8.84 -9.75 -1.79
N LEU A 15 -8.24 -8.65 -2.28
CA LEU A 15 -6.80 -8.55 -2.56
C LEU A 15 -5.96 -8.66 -1.28
N GLU A 16 -6.50 -8.21 -0.15
CA GLU A 16 -5.86 -8.28 1.17
C GLU A 16 -6.17 -9.59 1.93
N ASN A 17 -6.79 -10.57 1.27
CA ASN A 17 -7.10 -11.90 1.80
C ASN A 17 -8.01 -11.94 3.05
N ASN A 18 -8.62 -10.82 3.46
CA ASN A 18 -9.35 -10.69 4.72
C ASN A 18 -10.86 -11.01 4.62
N THR A 19 -11.34 -11.42 3.44
CA THR A 19 -12.78 -11.63 3.22
C THR A 19 -13.23 -13.08 3.46
N PRO A 20 -14.33 -13.33 4.22
CA PRO A 20 -14.92 -14.66 4.39
C PRO A 20 -15.73 -15.15 3.16
N LEU A 21 -15.99 -14.28 2.17
CA LEU A 21 -16.87 -14.56 1.02
C LEU A 21 -16.11 -14.89 -0.30
N LYS A 22 -14.88 -15.40 -0.21
CA LYS A 22 -14.00 -15.68 -1.36
C LYS A 22 -14.68 -16.51 -2.46
N TRP A 23 -15.48 -17.50 -2.08
CA TRP A 23 -16.16 -18.40 -3.03
C TRP A 23 -17.25 -17.69 -3.84
N GLN A 24 -18.05 -16.83 -3.21
CA GLN A 24 -19.10 -16.07 -3.90
C GLN A 24 -18.50 -15.04 -4.85
N ILE A 25 -17.41 -14.38 -4.45
CA ILE A 25 -16.67 -13.44 -5.30
C ILE A 25 -16.06 -14.17 -6.50
N ARG A 26 -15.45 -15.35 -6.30
CA ARG A 26 -14.91 -16.17 -7.40
C ARG A 26 -16.00 -16.57 -8.40
N LEU A 27 -17.15 -17.03 -7.95
CA LEU A 27 -18.28 -17.38 -8.82
C LEU A 27 -18.74 -16.15 -9.63
N HIS A 28 -18.83 -14.99 -8.99
CA HIS A 28 -19.20 -13.76 -9.68
C HIS A 28 -18.16 -13.32 -10.71
N LEU A 29 -16.86 -13.39 -10.39
CA LEU A 29 -15.78 -13.07 -11.34
C LEU A 29 -15.73 -14.03 -12.53
N LEU A 30 -16.18 -15.28 -12.35
CA LEU A 30 -16.31 -16.26 -13.43
C LEU A 30 -17.48 -15.91 -14.38
N MET A 31 -18.58 -15.37 -13.85
CA MET A 31 -19.74 -14.97 -14.67
C MET A 31 -19.65 -13.56 -15.24
N CYS A 32 -18.94 -12.63 -14.58
CA CYS A 32 -18.85 -11.23 -14.98
C CYS A 32 -17.44 -10.85 -15.45
N ALA A 33 -17.27 -10.75 -16.77
CA ALA A 33 -16.00 -10.37 -17.39
C ALA A 33 -15.54 -8.95 -17.02
N ASN A 34 -16.48 -8.02 -16.80
CA ASN A 34 -16.16 -6.63 -16.42
C ASN A 34 -15.52 -6.56 -15.03
N CYS A 35 -16.12 -7.25 -14.04
CA CYS A 35 -15.56 -7.36 -12.70
C CYS A 35 -14.21 -8.06 -12.71
N ARG A 36 -14.03 -9.09 -13.55
CA ARG A 36 -12.73 -9.75 -13.72
C ARG A 36 -11.64 -8.79 -14.23
N ARG A 37 -11.98 -7.92 -15.18
CA ARG A 37 -11.05 -6.92 -15.73
C ARG A 37 -10.71 -5.87 -14.67
N PHE A 38 -11.72 -5.38 -13.95
CA PHE A 38 -11.55 -4.41 -12.87
C PHE A 38 -10.59 -4.90 -11.78
N VAL A 39 -10.80 -6.12 -11.27
CA VAL A 39 -9.94 -6.70 -10.22
C VAL A 39 -8.50 -6.88 -10.70
N LYS A 40 -8.29 -7.26 -11.98
CA LYS A 40 -6.95 -7.32 -12.57
C LYS A 40 -6.27 -5.95 -12.62
N HIS A 41 -6.98 -4.90 -13.05
CA HIS A 41 -6.43 -3.55 -13.07
C HIS A 41 -6.09 -3.07 -11.65
N LEU A 42 -6.94 -3.36 -10.68
CA LEU A 42 -6.69 -3.02 -9.27
C LEU A 42 -5.46 -3.75 -8.70
N ASP A 43 -5.30 -5.04 -9.01
CA ASP A 43 -4.13 -5.83 -8.61
C ASP A 43 -2.83 -5.30 -9.23
N ILE A 44 -2.86 -4.90 -10.51
CA ILE A 44 -1.71 -4.27 -11.17
C ILE A 44 -1.37 -2.95 -10.49
N THR A 45 -2.35 -2.07 -10.28
CA THR A 45 -2.11 -0.78 -9.59
C THR A 45 -1.53 -1.00 -8.20
N ARG A 46 -2.05 -1.97 -7.44
CA ARG A 46 -1.53 -2.33 -6.11
C ARG A 46 -0.09 -2.86 -6.17
N LYS A 47 0.22 -3.71 -7.16
CA LYS A 47 1.58 -4.24 -7.35
C LYS A 47 2.56 -3.17 -7.80
N VAL A 48 2.13 -2.26 -8.66
CA VAL A 48 2.95 -1.13 -9.10
C VAL A 48 3.17 -0.17 -7.94
N SER A 49 2.14 0.20 -7.17
CA SER A 49 2.33 1.05 -5.99
C SER A 49 3.20 0.37 -4.93
N ALA A 50 3.01 -0.93 -4.68
CA ALA A 50 3.87 -1.69 -3.78
C ALA A 50 5.31 -1.83 -4.30
N GLY A 51 5.50 -2.01 -5.62
CA GLY A 51 6.81 -2.11 -6.26
C GLY A 51 7.57 -0.78 -6.27
N LEU A 52 6.87 0.32 -6.54
CA LEU A 52 7.42 1.68 -6.43
C LEU A 52 7.82 2.01 -4.98
N VAL A 53 7.10 1.50 -3.99
CA VAL A 53 7.48 1.61 -2.57
C VAL A 53 8.61 0.64 -2.21
N ALA A 54 8.68 -0.54 -2.83
CA ALA A 54 9.73 -1.53 -2.59
C ALA A 54 11.09 -1.14 -3.18
N GLU A 55 11.13 -0.17 -4.11
CA GLU A 55 12.37 0.43 -4.63
C GLU A 55 13.01 1.46 -3.67
N ALA A 56 12.53 1.58 -2.42
CA ALA A 56 13.30 2.17 -1.32
C ALA A 56 12.90 1.52 0.03
N PRO A 57 13.87 0.94 0.76
CA PRO A 57 14.99 1.74 1.21
C PRO A 57 16.30 1.18 0.67
N ASN A 58 17.03 2.03 -0.07
CA ASN A 58 18.48 1.99 -0.01
C ASN A 58 18.83 1.90 1.48
N THR A 59 19.49 0.82 1.92
CA THR A 59 19.88 0.64 3.33
C THR A 59 20.74 1.83 3.83
N GLU A 60 21.29 2.59 2.89
CA GLU A 60 22.00 3.85 3.04
C GLU A 60 21.10 5.01 3.53
N ALA A 61 19.84 5.09 3.08
CA ALA A 61 18.91 6.17 3.44
C ALA A 61 18.45 6.12 4.91
N ILE A 62 18.45 4.93 5.53
CA ILE A 62 18.13 4.77 6.96
C ILE A 62 19.32 5.26 7.82
N ALA A 63 20.56 4.99 7.39
CA ALA A 63 21.76 5.50 8.05
C ALA A 63 21.89 7.03 7.95
N ASP A 64 21.49 7.62 6.82
CA ASP A 64 21.46 9.07 6.63
C ASP A 64 20.38 9.75 7.48
N ALA A 65 19.19 9.16 7.60
CA ALA A 65 18.12 9.70 8.44
C ALA A 65 18.56 9.84 9.91
N GLU A 66 19.26 8.84 10.45
CA GLU A 66 19.75 8.86 11.83
C GLU A 66 20.88 9.90 12.02
N LYS A 67 21.77 10.02 11.03
CA LYS A 67 22.87 11.00 11.02
C LYS A 67 22.38 12.44 10.89
N ILE A 68 21.34 12.69 10.09
CA ILE A 68 20.68 13.99 9.97
C ILE A 68 20.03 14.38 11.29
N LEU A 69 19.35 13.43 11.95
CA LEU A 69 18.67 13.67 13.22
C LEU A 69 19.65 13.99 14.36
N GLN A 70 20.83 13.35 14.38
CA GLN A 70 21.91 13.69 15.32
C GLN A 70 22.50 15.09 15.08
N LYS A 71 22.72 15.48 13.82
CA LYS A 71 23.21 16.84 13.48
C LYS A 71 22.22 17.93 13.87
N VAL A 72 20.92 17.72 13.60
CA VAL A 72 19.87 18.68 13.99
C VAL A 72 19.80 18.80 15.51
N LYS A 73 19.86 17.70 16.26
CA LYS A 73 19.91 17.74 17.74
C LYS A 73 21.16 18.46 18.27
N ALA A 74 22.32 18.26 17.65
CA ALA A 74 23.56 18.94 18.04
C ALA A 74 23.49 20.45 17.80
N GLN A 75 22.87 20.90 16.70
CA GLN A 75 22.69 22.33 16.42
C GLN A 75 21.65 22.99 17.33
N ILE A 76 20.56 22.30 17.68
CA ILE A 76 19.58 22.80 18.65
C ILE A 76 20.21 22.95 20.05
N LYS A 77 21.11 22.04 20.43
CA LYS A 77 21.83 22.12 21.72
C LYS A 77 22.89 23.24 21.76
N ALA A 78 23.51 23.56 20.61
CA ALA A 78 24.45 24.67 20.49
C ALA A 78 23.78 26.05 20.44
N GLY A 79 22.53 26.14 19.95
CA GLY A 79 21.75 27.39 19.90
C GLY A 79 21.02 27.76 21.19
N SER A 80 20.94 26.88 22.20
CA SER A 80 20.22 27.12 23.47
C SER A 80 21.10 27.63 24.62
N SER A 81 22.36 28.01 24.36
CA SER A 81 23.27 28.58 25.37
C SER A 81 23.68 30.03 25.06
N ALA A 82 22.96 30.70 24.16
CA ALA A 82 23.15 32.11 23.84
C ALA A 82 21.79 32.82 23.74
N ASP A 83 20.98 32.72 24.79
CA ASP A 83 20.04 33.75 25.26
C ASP A 83 19.57 33.39 26.68
#